data_AF-A0A961XB68-F1
#
_entry.id   AF-A0A961XB68-F1
#
_cell.length_a   1.000
_cell.length_b   1.000
_cell.length_c   1.000
_cell.angle_alpha   90.00
_cell.angle_beta   90.00
_cell.angle_gamma   90.00
#
_symmetry.space_group_name_H-M   'P 1'
#
loop_
_entity.id
_entity.type
_entity.pdbx_description
1 polymer ?
#
loop_
_entity_poly.entity_id
_entity_poly.type
_entity_poly.pdbx_seq_one_letter_code
_entity_poly.pdbx_strand_id
1 'polypeptide(L)' 'MGPSWWQILIVLLLFVLLFGRGKISDLMGDVAKGIKSFKSGLADEENDGAETKVIEQETEVPPSKTSTRKKQKTS' A
#
# COMPACT_ATOMS: atom_id res chain seq x y z
N MET A 1 25.48 24.19 -12.90
CA MET A 1 26.01 23.14 -12.01
C MET A 1 24.84 22.53 -11.27
N GLY A 2 24.29 21.42 -11.77
CA GLY A 2 23.14 20.75 -11.16
C GLY A 2 23.57 19.94 -9.93
N PRO A 3 22.63 19.62 -9.02
CA PRO A 3 22.91 18.72 -7.92
C PRO A 3 23.34 17.37 -8.49
N SER A 4 24.57 16.97 -8.14
CA SER A 4 25.09 15.64 -8.47
C SER A 4 24.27 14.57 -7.76
N TRP A 5 24.15 13.37 -8.35
CA TRP A 5 23.51 12.22 -7.71
C TRP A 5 24.02 11.94 -6.30
N TRP A 6 25.30 12.24 -6.04
CA TRP A 6 25.88 12.15 -4.70
C TRP A 6 25.20 13.06 -3.67
N GLN A 7 24.79 14.27 -4.06
CA GLN A 7 24.09 15.18 -3.14
C GLN A 7 22.69 14.67 -2.83
N ILE A 8 22.01 14.11 -3.82
CA ILE A 8 20.64 13.58 -3.66
C ILE A 8 20.64 12.41 -2.65
N LEU A 9 21.63 11.52 -2.71
CA LEU A 9 21.78 10.42 -1.74
C LEU A 9 21.99 10.93 -0.31
N ILE A 10 22.86 11.93 -0.11
CA ILE A 10 23.08 12.55 1.21
C ILE A 10 21.78 13.16 1.76
N VAL A 11 21.05 13.90 0.91
CA VAL A 11 19.80 14.57 1.30
C VAL A 11 18.73 13.55 1.67
N LEU A 12 18.60 12.46 0.90
CA LEU A 12 17.63 11.39 1.17
C LEU A 12 17.90 10.73 2.53
N LEU A 13 19.17 10.47 2.86
CA LEU A 13 19.55 9.90 4.14
C LEU A 13 19.15 10.79 5.32
N LEU A 14 19.45 12.10 5.22
CA LEU A 14 19.05 13.09 6.22
C LEU A 14 17.53 13.21 6.34
N PHE A 15 16.82 13.19 5.21
CA PHE A 15 15.37 13.25 5.19
C PHE A 15 14.74 12.04 5.92
N VAL A 16 15.24 10.83 5.64
CA VAL A 16 14.79 9.62 6.35
C VAL A 16 15.12 9.66 7.84
N LEU A 17 16.26 10.25 8.22
CA LEU A 17 16.65 10.38 9.62
C LEU A 17 15.84 11.43 10.39
N LEU A 18 15.51 12.56 9.76
CA LEU A 18 14.68 13.63 10.34
C LEU A 18 13.22 13.21 10.49
N PHE A 19 12.64 12.58 9.46
CA PHE A 19 11.24 12.18 9.46
C PHE A 19 11.03 10.80 10.10
N GLY A 20 12.07 9.98 10.18
CA GLY A 20 12.05 8.64 10.74
C GLY A 20 11.33 7.63 9.83
N ARG A 21 11.75 6.36 9.90
CA ARG A 21 11.16 5.26 9.09
C ARG A 21 9.66 5.03 9.30
N GLY A 22 9.12 5.39 10.47
CA GLY A 22 7.71 5.14 10.79
C GLY A 22 6.74 6.00 9.98
N LYS A 23 7.03 7.30 9.83
CA LYS A 23 6.14 8.23 9.11
C LYS A 23 6.21 8.07 7.61
N ILE A 24 7.38 7.68 7.10
CA ILE A 24 7.63 7.51 5.67
C ILE A 24 6.89 6.28 5.13
N SER A 25 6.79 5.19 5.91
CA SER A 25 6.10 3.98 5.46
C SER A 25 4.60 4.17 5.25
N ASP A 26 3.91 4.84 6.19
CA ASP A 26 2.48 5.14 6.05
C ASP A 26 2.22 6.08 4.86
N LEU A 27 3.01 7.15 4.74
CA LEU A 27 2.89 8.12 3.64
C LEU A 27 3.21 7.50 2.28
N MET A 28 4.25 6.66 2.19
CA MET A 28 4.61 5.97 0.95
C MET A 28 3.51 4.96 0.55
N GLY A 29 2.82 4.35 1.52
CA GLY A 29 1.69 3.46 1.26
C GLY A 29 0.51 4.16 0.59
N ASP A 30 0.13 5.33 1.09
CA ASP A 30 -0.96 6.14 0.51
C ASP A 30 -0.57 6.77 -0.84
N VAL A 31 0.68 7.23 -0.97
CA VAL A 31 1.22 7.72 -2.24
C VAL A 31 1.28 6.60 -3.28
N ALA A 32 1.70 5.38 -2.89
CA ALA A 32 1.75 4.23 -3.80
C ALA A 32 0.35 3.83 -4.28
N LYS A 33 -0.66 3.85 -3.41
CA LYS A 33 -2.06 3.61 -3.80
C LYS A 33 -2.55 4.68 -4.79
N GLY A 34 -2.30 5.96 -4.52
CA GLY A 34 -2.68 7.06 -5.41
C GLY A 34 -2.02 6.97 -6.79
N ILE A 35 -0.71 6.71 -6.84
CA ILE A 35 0.03 6.53 -8.10
C ILE A 35 -0.43 5.26 -8.83
N LYS A 36 -0.75 4.17 -8.12
CA LYS A 36 -1.25 2.93 -8.74
C LYS A 36 -2.62 3.13 -9.37
N SER A 37 -3.55 3.79 -8.68
CA SER A 37 -4.87 4.13 -9.24
C SER A 37 -4.76 5.08 -10.42
N PHE A 38 -3.84 6.04 -10.38
CA PHE A 38 -3.56 6.91 -11.51
C PHE A 38 -3.02 6.12 -12.71
N LYS A 39 -2.01 5.27 -12.48
CA LYS A 39 -1.42 4.41 -13.53
C LYS A 39 -2.45 3.45 -14.12
N SER A 40 -3.28 2.81 -13.29
CA SER A 40 -4.36 1.95 -13.74
C SER A 40 -5.42 2.70 -14.54
N GLY A 41 -5.82 3.91 -14.12
CA GLY A 41 -6.76 4.73 -14.87
C GLY A 41 -6.24 5.15 -16.25
N LEU A 42 -4.95 5.51 -16.36
CA LEU A 42 -4.34 5.79 -17.66
C LEU A 42 -4.17 4.53 -18.52
N ALA A 43 -3.84 3.39 -17.90
CA ALA A 43 -3.68 2.12 -18.61
C ALA A 43 -5.03 1.55 -19.09
N ASP A 44 -6.13 1.84 -18.40
CA ASP A 44 -7.49 1.48 -18.81
C ASP A 44 -7.90 2.27 -20.06
N GLU A 45 -7.57 3.57 -20.12
CA GLU A 45 -7.83 4.43 -21.29
C GLU A 45 -6.96 4.07 -22.52
N GLU A 46 -5.76 3.52 -22.32
CA GLU A 46 -4.92 2.96 -23.40
C GLU A 46 -5.28 1.53 -23.80
N ASN A 47 -6.10 0.82 -23.01
CA ASN A 47 -6.32 -0.62 -23.13
C ASN A 47 -7.81 -1.02 -23.00
N ASP A 48 -8.69 -0.29 -23.68
CA ASP A 48 -10.10 -0.66 -23.95
C ASP A 48 -10.22 -1.94 -24.83
N GLY A 49 -9.55 -3.03 -24.43
CA GLY A 49 -9.53 -4.28 -25.18
C GLY A 49 -9.11 -5.55 -24.45
N ALA A 50 -8.67 -5.52 -23.19
CA ALA A 50 -8.28 -6.76 -22.49
C ALA A 50 -8.63 -6.77 -20.99
N GLU A 51 -9.60 -7.62 -20.66
CA GLU A 51 -10.18 -7.89 -19.35
C GLU A 51 -9.19 -8.13 -18.19
N THR A 52 -9.61 -7.66 -17.02
CA THR A 52 -9.55 -8.30 -15.68
C THR A 52 -8.20 -8.88 -15.21
N LYS A 53 -7.56 -8.19 -14.26
CA LYS A 53 -6.78 -8.86 -13.19
C LYS A 53 -6.95 -8.18 -11.82
N VAL A 54 -7.80 -8.83 -11.02
CA VAL A 54 -7.60 -9.21 -9.60
C VAL A 54 -6.53 -8.42 -8.83
N ILE A 55 -6.95 -7.72 -7.78
CA ILE A 55 -6.13 -7.56 -6.58
C ILE A 55 -6.96 -7.99 -5.39
N GLU A 56 -6.73 -9.24 -5.00
CA GLU A 56 -7.06 -9.83 -3.71
C GLU A 56 -6.79 -8.83 -2.57
N GLN A 57 -7.85 -8.59 -1.80
CA GLN A 57 -7.74 -8.26 -0.39
C GLN A 57 -7.34 -9.54 0.35
N GLU A 58 -6.04 -9.79 0.48
CA GLU A 58 -5.52 -10.74 1.46
C GLU A 58 -4.38 -10.08 2.21
N THR A 59 -4.64 -9.68 3.45
CA THR A 59 -3.89 -10.04 4.68
C THR A 59 -4.27 -9.05 5.79
N GLU A 60 -5.46 -9.21 6.38
CA GLU A 60 -5.70 -8.80 7.77
C GLU A 60 -5.65 -10.06 8.66
N VAL A 61 -4.53 -10.17 9.37
CA VAL A 61 -4.27 -10.73 10.70
C VAL A 61 -5.29 -11.71 11.38
N PRO A 62 -4.80 -12.75 12.07
CA PRO A 62 -5.52 -13.99 12.42
C PRO A 62 -6.49 -13.84 13.60
N PRO A 63 -7.64 -14.57 13.64
CA PRO A 63 -8.44 -14.66 14.85
C PRO A 63 -7.97 -15.82 15.73
N SER A 64 -7.17 -15.51 16.76
CA SER A 64 -7.03 -16.37 17.94
C SER A 64 -7.80 -15.75 19.11
N LYS A 65 -8.66 -16.58 19.73
CA LYS A 65 -9.22 -16.53 21.11
C LYS A 65 -10.71 -16.18 21.29
N THR A 66 -11.44 -17.25 21.63
CA THR A 66 -12.21 -17.41 22.90
C THR A 66 -13.68 -16.98 22.96
N SER A 67 -14.53 -18.02 22.96
CA SER A 67 -15.62 -18.30 23.91
C SER A 67 -17.00 -17.63 23.78
N THR A 68 -18.00 -18.52 23.84
CA THR A 68 -19.37 -18.33 24.36
C THR A 68 -20.35 -17.56 23.48
N ARG A 69 -21.37 -18.25 22.94
CA ARG A 69 -22.80 -18.04 23.30
C ARG A 69 -23.76 -18.90 22.47
N LYS A 70 -24.44 -19.82 23.19
CA LYS A 70 -25.85 -20.25 23.06
C LYS A 70 -26.36 -20.90 21.76
N LYS A 71 -26.91 -22.10 21.98
CA LYS A 71 -28.30 -22.56 21.66
C LYS A 71 -28.79 -22.35 20.22
N GLN A 72 -29.08 -23.45 19.54
CA GLN A 72 -30.44 -23.94 19.22
C GLN A 72 -30.27 -25.21 18.36
N LYS A 73 -30.61 -26.41 18.84
CA LYS A 73 -31.95 -26.98 19.06
C LYS A 73 -32.61 -27.40 17.73
N THR A 74 -33.06 -28.66 17.71
CA THR A 74 -34.09 -29.29 16.85
C THR A 74 -33.76 -29.41 15.36
N SER A 75 -34.04 -30.51 14.66
CA SER A 75 -34.68 -31.78 14.97
C SER A 75 -34.25 -32.78 13.90
#